data_AF-A0A958ZB80-F1
#
_entry.id   AF-A0A958ZB80-F1
#
_cell.length_a   1.000
_cell.length_b   1.000
_cell.length_c   1.000
_cell.angle_alpha   90.00
_cell.angle_beta   90.00
_cell.angle_gamma   90.00
#
_symmetry.space_group_name_H-M   'P 1'
#
loop_
_entity.id
_entity.type
_entity.pdbx_description
1 polymer ?
#
loop_
_entity_poly.entity_id
_entity_poly.type
_entity_poly.pdbx_seq_one_letter_code
_entity_poly.pdbx_strand_id
1 'polypeptide(L)'
;GIYPEIKDPEFHNKEGRDISKIVLKILAEYGYTTKKDKCILQCFDANELKRIREELKSELFLVQLLETRKEQKDLEKYATYADGIGPWYKNSSPDFIKKVHDLGLVVHAYTFRADDLGKYKSFDELLNYGFNTLGLDGIFTDFPDRAVHFLEIRQ
;
A
#
# COMPACT_ATOMS: atom_id res chain seq x y z
N GLY A 1 -6.39 -12.05 3.26
CA GLY A 1 -6.58 -11.88 1.81
C GLY A 1 -5.25 -12.03 1.13
N ILE A 2 -5.12 -11.58 -0.11
CA ILE A 2 -3.84 -11.47 -0.83
C ILE A 2 -3.52 -10.00 -1.10
N TYR A 3 -2.21 -9.69 -1.18
CA TYR A 3 -1.73 -8.32 -1.40
C TYR A 3 -0.61 -8.32 -2.47
N PRO A 4 -0.91 -8.70 -3.73
CA PRO A 4 0.08 -8.76 -4.80
C PRO A 4 0.65 -7.37 -5.14
N GLU A 5 1.94 -7.34 -5.44
CA GLU A 5 2.63 -6.16 -5.99
C GLU A 5 3.05 -6.41 -7.43
N ILE A 6 2.77 -5.46 -8.34
CA ILE A 6 3.36 -5.45 -9.68
C ILE A 6 4.74 -4.81 -9.58
N LYS A 7 5.79 -5.59 -9.85
CA LYS A 7 7.18 -5.13 -9.85
C LYS A 7 7.56 -4.67 -11.24
N ASP A 8 8.13 -3.45 -11.33
CA ASP A 8 8.76 -2.89 -12.52
C ASP A 8 8.01 -3.15 -13.85
N PRO A 9 6.77 -2.63 -13.98
CA PRO A 9 5.97 -2.84 -15.19
C PRO A 9 6.63 -2.26 -16.44
N GLU A 10 7.40 -1.18 -16.32
CA GLU A 10 8.14 -0.58 -17.43
C GLU A 10 9.18 -1.56 -18.01
N PHE A 11 9.98 -2.20 -17.15
CA PHE A 11 10.91 -3.24 -17.57
C PHE A 11 10.19 -4.37 -18.33
N HIS A 12 9.11 -4.90 -17.75
CA HIS A 12 8.37 -5.99 -18.39
C HIS A 12 7.80 -5.60 -19.76
N ASN A 13 7.29 -4.37 -19.90
CA ASN A 13 6.81 -3.86 -21.17
C ASN A 13 7.94 -3.76 -22.22
N LYS A 14 9.15 -3.32 -21.83
CA LYS A 14 10.33 -3.30 -22.71
C LYS A 14 10.73 -4.71 -23.17
N GLU A 15 10.54 -5.71 -22.32
CA GLU A 15 10.75 -7.13 -22.63
C GLU A 15 9.55 -7.77 -23.36
N GLY A 16 8.58 -6.98 -23.81
CA GLY A 16 7.42 -7.46 -24.57
C GLY A 16 6.38 -8.23 -23.73
N ARG A 17 6.38 -8.04 -22.41
CA ARG A 17 5.46 -8.70 -21.46
C ARG A 17 4.62 -7.68 -20.70
N ASP A 18 3.31 -7.75 -20.87
CA ASP A 18 2.36 -6.93 -20.11
C ASP A 18 2.04 -7.61 -18.77
N ILE A 19 2.91 -7.41 -17.77
CA ILE A 19 2.79 -8.06 -16.46
C ILE A 19 1.44 -7.76 -15.79
N SER A 20 0.93 -6.54 -15.93
CA SER A 20 -0.35 -6.13 -15.34
C SER A 20 -1.51 -6.93 -15.92
N LYS A 21 -1.59 -7.10 -17.24
CA LYS A 21 -2.63 -7.95 -17.85
C LYS A 21 -2.53 -9.40 -17.40
N ILE A 22 -1.31 -9.93 -17.28
CA ILE A 22 -1.08 -11.31 -16.83
C ILE A 22 -1.58 -11.48 -15.39
N VAL A 23 -1.21 -10.56 -14.49
CA VAL A 23 -1.63 -10.59 -13.09
C VAL A 23 -3.14 -10.43 -12.97
N LEU A 24 -3.76 -9.44 -13.63
CA LEU A 24 -5.21 -9.23 -13.59
C LEU A 24 -5.99 -10.44 -14.11
N LYS A 25 -5.50 -11.09 -15.18
CA LYS A 25 -6.09 -12.32 -15.70
C LYS A 25 -6.07 -13.43 -14.65
N ILE A 26 -4.92 -13.68 -14.02
CA ILE A 26 -4.79 -14.71 -12.98
C ILE A 26 -5.69 -14.38 -11.78
N LEU A 27 -5.72 -13.13 -11.33
CA LEU A 27 -6.60 -12.71 -10.24
C LEU A 27 -8.08 -12.98 -10.55
N ALA A 28 -8.52 -12.65 -11.77
CA ALA A 28 -9.89 -12.91 -12.21
C ALA A 28 -10.21 -14.41 -12.30
N GLU A 29 -9.27 -15.25 -12.78
CA GLU A 29 -9.42 -16.71 -12.82
C GLU A 29 -9.64 -17.33 -11.42
N TYR A 30 -9.08 -16.70 -10.38
CA TYR A 30 -9.26 -17.10 -8.98
C TYR A 30 -10.39 -16.35 -8.26
N GLY A 31 -11.19 -15.56 -8.99
CA GLY A 31 -12.39 -14.89 -8.48
C GLY A 31 -12.18 -13.51 -7.87
N TYR A 32 -11.00 -12.90 -8.00
CA TYR A 32 -10.72 -11.53 -7.54
C TYR A 32 -10.96 -10.54 -8.68
N THR A 33 -12.05 -9.78 -8.61
CA THR A 33 -12.44 -8.86 -9.70
C THR A 33 -12.84 -7.46 -9.24
N THR A 34 -13.23 -7.29 -7.97
CA THR A 34 -13.79 -6.04 -7.44
C THR A 34 -13.14 -5.60 -6.12
N LYS A 35 -13.40 -4.36 -5.69
CA LYS A 35 -12.96 -3.82 -4.39
C LYS A 35 -13.49 -4.58 -3.17
N LYS A 36 -14.53 -5.41 -3.33
CA LYS A 36 -15.11 -6.21 -2.23
C LYS A 36 -14.33 -7.48 -1.96
N ASP A 37 -13.53 -7.93 -2.93
CA ASP A 37 -12.76 -9.15 -2.80
C ASP A 37 -11.57 -8.91 -1.87
N LYS A 38 -11.13 -9.94 -1.16
CA LYS A 38 -9.98 -9.85 -0.23
C LYS A 38 -8.64 -9.84 -0.98
N CYS A 39 -8.51 -8.96 -1.98
CA CYS A 39 -7.34 -8.74 -2.81
C CYS A 39 -7.06 -7.24 -2.96
N ILE A 40 -5.86 -6.82 -2.56
CA ILE A 40 -5.38 -5.46 -2.76
C ILE A 40 -4.18 -5.50 -3.69
N LEU A 41 -4.26 -4.82 -4.83
CA LEU A 41 -3.18 -4.77 -5.82
C LEU A 41 -2.39 -3.48 -5.64
N GLN A 42 -1.07 -3.59 -5.47
CA GLN A 42 -0.18 -2.43 -5.30
C GLN A 42 0.90 -2.33 -6.37
N CYS A 43 1.40 -1.11 -6.58
CA CYS A 43 2.53 -0.84 -7.46
C CYS A 43 3.16 0.52 -7.10
N PHE A 44 4.46 0.67 -7.35
CA PHE A 44 5.16 1.96 -7.28
C PHE A 44 4.90 2.83 -8.52
N ASP A 45 4.67 2.22 -9.69
CA ASP A 45 4.47 2.96 -10.93
C ASP A 45 3.05 3.56 -10.99
N ALA A 46 2.98 4.88 -10.79
CA ALA A 46 1.74 5.65 -10.83
C ALA A 46 1.06 5.65 -12.20
N ASN A 47 1.83 5.58 -13.29
CA ASN A 47 1.25 5.51 -14.63
C ASN A 47 0.64 4.13 -14.86
N GLU A 48 1.29 3.07 -14.35
CA GLU A 48 0.75 1.72 -14.47
C GLU A 48 -0.52 1.52 -13.65
N LEU A 49 -0.60 2.01 -12.40
CA LEU A 49 -1.84 1.94 -11.63
C LEU A 49 -2.98 2.74 -12.27
N LYS A 50 -2.67 3.92 -12.80
CA LYS A 50 -3.64 4.70 -13.56
C LYS A 50 -4.12 3.92 -14.79
N ARG A 51 -3.22 3.29 -15.54
CA ARG A 51 -3.53 2.42 -16.68
C ARG A 51 -4.39 1.22 -16.27
N ILE A 52 -4.07 0.55 -15.17
CA ILE A 52 -4.84 -0.58 -14.62
C ILE A 52 -6.29 -0.16 -14.34
N ARG A 53 -6.48 1.01 -13.73
CA ARG A 53 -7.82 1.55 -13.45
C ARG A 53 -8.54 1.99 -14.72
N GLU A 54 -7.92 2.85 -15.52
CA GLU A 54 -8.59 3.60 -16.57
C GLU A 54 -8.64 2.86 -17.91
N GLU A 55 -7.59 2.11 -18.27
CA GLU A 55 -7.51 1.41 -19.55
C GLU A 55 -7.88 -0.06 -19.42
N LEU A 56 -7.34 -0.75 -18.42
CA LEU A 56 -7.65 -2.17 -18.18
C LEU A 56 -8.96 -2.39 -17.42
N LYS A 57 -9.61 -1.28 -16.99
CA LYS A 57 -10.93 -1.27 -16.34
C LYS A 57 -11.01 -2.18 -15.10
N SER A 58 -9.89 -2.36 -14.39
CA SER A 58 -9.89 -3.14 -13.16
C SER A 58 -10.72 -2.44 -12.10
N GLU A 59 -11.61 -3.18 -11.44
CA GLU A 59 -12.36 -2.72 -10.27
C GLU A 59 -11.71 -3.14 -8.95
N LEU A 60 -10.51 -3.74 -8.97
CA LEU A 60 -9.80 -4.12 -7.74
C LEU A 60 -9.49 -2.91 -6.85
N PHE A 61 -9.26 -3.19 -5.56
CA PHE A 61 -8.72 -2.19 -4.63
C PHE A 61 -7.25 -1.94 -4.98
N LEU A 62 -6.91 -0.70 -5.31
CA LEU A 62 -5.57 -0.33 -5.77
C LEU A 62 -4.82 0.50 -4.72
N VAL A 63 -3.55 0.20 -4.49
CA VAL A 63 -2.69 0.97 -3.57
C VAL A 63 -1.46 1.51 -4.28
N GLN A 64 -1.31 2.84 -4.27
CA GLN A 64 -0.12 3.53 -4.77
C GLN A 64 0.99 3.47 -3.74
N LEU A 65 2.11 2.82 -4.07
CA LEU A 65 3.30 2.80 -3.22
C LEU A 65 4.12 4.08 -3.42
N LEU A 66 4.64 4.65 -2.32
CA LEU A 66 5.46 5.86 -2.36
C LEU A 66 6.82 5.60 -1.72
N GLU A 67 7.88 5.85 -2.48
CA GLU A 67 9.25 5.66 -1.98
C GLU A 67 9.76 6.90 -1.23
N THR A 68 9.45 8.08 -1.75
CA THR A 68 10.01 9.36 -1.28
C THR A 68 8.94 10.37 -0.88
N ARG A 69 9.35 11.37 -0.09
CA ARG A 69 8.48 12.50 0.28
C ARG A 69 8.07 13.37 -0.91
N LYS A 70 8.82 13.35 -2.02
CA LYS A 70 8.52 14.18 -3.20
C LYS A 70 7.23 13.75 -3.89
N GLU A 71 6.91 12.47 -3.83
CA GLU A 71 5.70 11.89 -4.44
C GLU A 71 4.43 12.26 -3.63
N GLN A 72 4.57 12.60 -2.35
CA GLN A 72 3.43 13.01 -1.49
C GLN A 72 2.72 14.28 -1.94
N LYS A 73 3.28 15.03 -2.90
CA LYS A 73 2.63 16.23 -3.46
C LYS A 73 1.53 15.91 -4.48
N ASP A 74 1.47 14.68 -4.97
CA ASP A 74 0.58 14.26 -6.06
C ASP A 74 -0.65 13.48 -5.52
N LEU A 75 -1.01 13.65 -4.24
CA LEU A 75 -2.07 12.89 -3.57
C LEU A 75 -3.43 12.99 -4.26
N GLU A 76 -3.82 14.19 -4.69
CA GLU A 76 -5.08 14.44 -5.38
C GLU A 76 -5.12 13.70 -6.73
N LYS A 77 -3.97 13.56 -7.39
CA LYS A 77 -3.84 12.75 -8.61
C LYS A 77 -3.97 11.27 -8.30
N TYR A 78 -3.36 10.78 -7.22
CA TYR A 78 -3.47 9.38 -6.81
C TYR A 78 -4.90 9.00 -6.45
N ALA A 79 -5.63 9.90 -5.80
CA ALA A 79 -7.02 9.70 -5.41
C ALA A 79 -7.99 9.49 -6.60
N THR A 80 -7.59 9.82 -7.83
CA THR A 80 -8.45 9.60 -9.00
C THR A 80 -8.46 8.14 -9.46
N TYR A 81 -7.48 7.32 -9.05
CA TYR A 81 -7.36 5.94 -9.52
C TYR A 81 -7.07 4.90 -8.42
N ALA A 82 -6.43 5.32 -7.33
CA ALA A 82 -6.11 4.48 -6.17
C ALA A 82 -7.18 4.57 -5.08
N ASP A 83 -7.19 3.56 -4.22
CA ASP A 83 -8.05 3.44 -3.04
C ASP A 83 -7.25 3.54 -1.72
N GLY A 84 -5.92 3.49 -1.81
CA GLY A 84 -5.02 3.68 -0.69
C GLY A 84 -3.61 4.08 -1.10
N ILE A 85 -2.85 4.51 -0.10
CA ILE A 85 -1.44 4.88 -0.24
C ILE A 85 -0.60 3.94 0.65
N GLY A 86 0.49 3.44 0.10
CA GLY A 86 1.47 2.65 0.85
C GLY A 86 2.81 3.40 0.91
N PRO A 87 3.03 4.27 1.90
CA PRO A 87 4.29 5.00 2.02
C PRO A 87 5.32 4.20 2.81
N TRP A 88 6.61 4.51 2.62
CA TRP A 88 7.60 4.16 3.63
C TRP A 88 7.34 4.93 4.94
N TYR A 89 7.20 4.22 6.06
CA TYR A 89 6.78 4.82 7.34
C TYR A 89 7.73 5.93 7.82
N LYS A 90 9.04 5.82 7.54
CA LYS A 90 10.05 6.84 7.92
C LYS A 90 9.84 8.18 7.18
N ASN A 91 9.12 8.16 6.06
CA ASN A 91 8.76 9.34 5.28
C ASN A 91 7.36 9.89 5.62
N SER A 92 6.66 9.31 6.60
CA SER A 92 5.29 9.69 6.96
C SER A 92 5.22 10.64 8.15
N SER A 93 4.19 11.50 8.18
CA SER A 93 3.85 12.38 9.30
C SER A 93 2.33 12.35 9.56
N PRO A 94 1.86 12.70 10.78
CA PRO A 94 0.43 12.72 11.07
C PRO A 94 -0.37 13.62 10.10
N ASP A 95 0.16 14.80 9.76
CA ASP A 95 -0.48 15.70 8.79
C ASP A 95 -0.59 15.09 7.39
N PHE A 96 0.41 14.32 6.97
CA PHE A 96 0.37 13.62 5.70
C PHE A 96 -0.70 12.53 5.72
N ILE A 97 -0.74 11.69 6.75
CA ILE A 97 -1.76 10.64 6.90
C ILE A 97 -3.16 11.25 6.92
N LYS A 98 -3.35 12.33 7.68
CA LYS A 98 -4.62 13.06 7.72
C LYS A 98 -5.06 13.52 6.32
N LYS A 99 -4.17 14.10 5.52
CA LYS A 99 -4.50 14.52 4.14
C LYS A 99 -4.91 13.34 3.25
N VAL A 100 -4.27 12.19 3.42
CA VAL A 100 -4.63 10.97 2.69
C VAL A 100 -6.04 10.51 3.07
N HIS A 101 -6.37 10.52 4.37
CA HIS A 101 -7.71 10.21 4.86
C HIS A 101 -8.77 11.23 4.45
N ASP A 102 -8.44 12.53 4.42
CA ASP A 102 -9.33 13.60 3.95
C ASP A 102 -9.72 13.40 2.47
N LEU A 103 -8.90 12.68 1.69
CA LEU A 103 -9.18 12.27 0.30
C LEU A 103 -9.93 10.93 0.20
N GLY A 104 -10.27 10.30 1.33
CA GLY A 104 -10.98 9.02 1.38
C GLY A 104 -10.11 7.79 1.08
N LEU A 105 -8.79 7.94 1.10
CA LEU A 105 -7.84 6.85 0.86
C LEU A 105 -7.38 6.22 2.17
N VAL A 106 -7.17 4.90 2.19
CA VAL A 106 -6.55 4.21 3.34
C VAL A 106 -5.02 4.30 3.30
N VAL A 107 -4.35 4.10 4.43
CA VAL A 107 -2.88 4.06 4.51
C VAL A 107 -2.36 2.75 5.07
N HIS A 108 -1.60 2.02 4.25
CA HIS A 108 -0.87 0.81 4.64
C HIS A 108 0.63 1.02 4.50
N ALA A 109 1.31 1.49 5.55
CA ALA A 109 2.73 1.83 5.46
C ALA A 109 3.65 0.61 5.60
N TYR A 110 4.78 0.64 4.90
CA TYR A 110 5.80 -0.41 4.94
C TYR A 110 7.15 0.15 5.44
N THR A 111 8.14 -0.65 5.86
CA THR A 111 8.00 -1.97 6.49
C THR A 111 8.41 -1.82 7.95
N PHE A 112 7.56 -2.29 8.86
CA PHE A 112 7.80 -2.27 10.29
C PHE A 112 8.57 -3.53 10.67
N ARG A 113 9.76 -3.35 11.26
CA ARG A 113 10.71 -4.43 11.51
C ARG A 113 11.16 -4.43 12.96
N ALA A 114 11.08 -5.58 13.62
CA ALA A 114 11.55 -5.72 15.00
C ALA A 114 13.08 -5.78 15.12
N ASP A 115 13.76 -6.13 14.02
CA ASP A 115 15.22 -6.18 13.89
C ASP A 115 15.82 -4.87 13.33
N ASP A 116 15.00 -3.91 12.88
CA ASP A 116 15.39 -2.53 12.53
C ASP A 116 14.42 -1.52 13.17
N LEU A 117 14.66 -1.20 14.44
CA LEU A 117 13.82 -0.27 15.20
C LEU A 117 14.08 1.21 14.87
N GLY A 118 15.16 1.53 14.15
CA GLY A 118 15.60 2.90 13.95
C GLY A 118 15.80 3.65 15.28
N LYS A 119 14.91 4.63 15.56
CA LYS A 119 14.97 5.46 16.78
C LYS A 119 14.13 4.95 17.95
N TYR A 120 13.33 3.91 17.75
CA TYR A 120 12.41 3.39 18.78
C TYR A 120 13.13 2.38 19.68
N LYS A 121 12.73 2.31 20.96
CA LYS A 121 13.37 1.43 21.95
C LYS A 121 12.87 0.00 21.85
N SER A 122 11.66 -0.20 21.34
CA SER A 122 11.05 -1.51 21.15
C SER A 122 10.18 -1.54 19.90
N PHE A 123 9.84 -2.75 19.46
CA PHE A 123 8.91 -2.93 18.34
C PHE A 123 7.52 -2.38 18.69
N ASP A 124 7.06 -2.56 19.93
CA ASP A 124 5.77 -2.05 20.41
C ASP A 124 5.72 -0.52 20.38
N GLU A 125 6.84 0.16 20.69
CA GLU A 125 6.93 1.62 20.56
C GLU A 125 6.83 2.07 19.09
N LEU A 126 7.49 1.34 18.18
CA LEU A 126 7.39 1.57 16.74
C LEU A 126 5.95 1.33 16.23
N LEU A 127 5.29 0.25 16.66
CA LEU A 127 3.89 -0.06 16.32
C LEU A 127 2.94 1.00 16.89
N ASN A 128 3.14 1.42 18.15
CA ASN A 128 2.39 2.50 18.77
C ASN A 128 2.52 3.81 17.99
N TYR A 129 3.73 4.15 17.54
CA TYR A 129 3.92 5.31 16.67
C TYR A 129 3.14 5.16 15.35
N GLY A 130 3.20 3.99 14.70
CA GLY A 130 2.46 3.74 13.46
C GLY A 130 0.94 3.84 13.63
N PHE A 131 0.36 3.10 14.57
CA PHE A 131 -1.10 3.03 14.70
C PHE A 131 -1.70 4.20 15.48
N ASN A 132 -1.04 4.71 16.52
CA ASN A 132 -1.62 5.73 17.42
C ASN A 132 -1.12 7.15 17.12
N THR A 133 0.15 7.32 16.73
CA THR A 133 0.69 8.66 16.43
C THR A 133 0.45 9.06 14.98
N LEU A 134 0.74 8.17 14.02
CA LEU A 134 0.49 8.44 12.61
C LEU A 134 -0.97 8.20 12.22
N GLY A 135 -1.65 7.24 12.85
CA GLY A 135 -3.02 6.88 12.53
C GLY A 135 -3.14 5.97 11.30
N LEU A 136 -2.21 5.04 11.10
CA LEU A 136 -2.25 4.11 9.97
C LEU A 136 -3.41 3.12 10.08
N ASP A 137 -4.03 2.79 8.94
CA ASP A 137 -5.08 1.76 8.84
C ASP A 137 -4.52 0.34 8.87
N GLY A 138 -3.26 0.19 8.47
CA GLY A 138 -2.54 -1.08 8.42
C GLY A 138 -1.05 -0.88 8.22
N ILE A 139 -0.29 -1.96 8.40
CA ILE A 139 1.16 -1.97 8.18
C ILE A 139 1.59 -3.22 7.42
N PHE A 140 2.70 -3.11 6.70
CA PHE A 140 3.51 -4.27 6.32
C PHE A 140 4.57 -4.50 7.37
N THR A 141 4.73 -5.76 7.79
CA THR A 141 5.74 -6.17 8.76
C THR A 141 6.24 -7.58 8.47
N ASP A 142 7.52 -7.80 8.78
CA ASP A 142 8.15 -9.12 8.74
C ASP A 142 7.90 -9.94 10.02
N PHE A 143 7.22 -9.33 11.03
CA PHE A 143 6.94 -9.92 12.34
C PHE A 143 5.42 -9.92 12.63
N PRO A 144 4.63 -10.67 11.84
CA PRO A 144 3.16 -10.60 11.88
C PRO A 144 2.59 -11.01 13.24
N ASP A 145 3.16 -12.02 13.89
CA ASP A 145 2.77 -12.51 15.22
C ASP A 145 2.82 -11.39 16.28
N ARG A 146 3.88 -10.59 16.24
CA ARG A 146 4.08 -9.48 17.18
C ARG A 146 3.12 -8.32 16.92
N ALA A 147 2.88 -8.00 15.64
CA ALA A 147 1.92 -6.95 15.29
C ALA A 147 0.48 -7.34 15.66
N VAL A 148 0.10 -8.60 15.47
CA VAL A 148 -1.20 -9.14 15.91
C VAL A 148 -1.31 -9.04 17.43
N HIS A 149 -0.30 -9.54 18.17
CA HIS A 149 -0.30 -9.47 19.63
C HIS A 149 -0.47 -8.04 20.14
N PHE A 150 0.28 -7.08 19.56
CA PHE A 150 0.16 -5.66 19.89
C PHE A 150 -1.25 -5.11 19.69
N LEU A 151 -1.95 -5.50 18.61
CA LEU A 151 -3.31 -5.04 18.32
C LEU A 151 -4.37 -5.70 19.22
N GLU A 152 -4.15 -6.94 19.64
CA GLU A 152 -5.05 -7.66 20.56
C GLU A 152 -5.01 -7.07 21.97
N ILE A 153 -3.81 -6.71 22.48
CA ILE A 153 -3.66 -6.10 23.82
C ILE A 153 -4.07 -4.62 23.86
N ARG A 154 -4.27 -3.98 22.70
CA ARG A 154 -4.68 -2.56 22.58
C ARG A 154 -6.19 -2.36 22.81
N GLN A 155 -7.00 -3.42 22.71
CA GLN A 155 -8.45 -3.38 22.95
C GLN A 155 -8.77 -3.31 24.44
#